data_AF-A0A368TWD4-F1
#
_entry.id   AF-A0A368TWD4-F1
#
_cell.length_a   1.000
_cell.length_b   1.000
_cell.length_c   1.000
_cell.angle_alpha   90.00
_cell.angle_beta   90.00
_cell.angle_gamma   90.00
#
_symmetry.space_group_name_H-M   'P 1'
#
loop_
_entity.id
_entity.type
_entity.pdbx_description
1 polymer ?
#
loop_
_entity_poly.entity_id
_entity_poly.type
_entity_poly.pdbx_seq_one_letter_code
_entity_poly.pdbx_strand_id
1 'polypeptide(L)' 'MLGGSRTQRDEVSRTRSIGSEVATGGDLLIVSGQDQTYQAARLESGGDIELRSGGTIRFETASDVHTESHERS' A
#
# COMPACT_ATOMS: atom_id res chain seq x y z
N MET A 1 -24.39 -37.97 10.23
CA MET A 1 -24.76 -36.58 9.94
C MET A 1 -23.48 -35.79 9.67
N LEU A 2 -23.55 -34.87 8.72
CA LEU A 2 -22.44 -34.31 7.95
C LEU A 2 -21.47 -33.47 8.81
N GLY A 3 -20.18 -33.74 8.64
CA GLY A 3 -19.11 -32.95 9.23
C GLY A 3 -19.09 -31.54 8.65
N GLY A 4 -19.34 -30.56 9.50
CA GLY A 4 -19.16 -29.15 9.16
C GLY A 4 -17.67 -28.86 9.02
N SER A 5 -17.12 -29.05 7.83
CA SER A 5 -15.84 -28.49 7.42
C SER A 5 -16.00 -26.97 7.39
N ARG A 6 -15.77 -26.34 8.53
CA ARG A 6 -15.65 -24.89 8.64
C ARG A 6 -14.31 -24.54 8.02
N THR A 7 -14.30 -24.34 6.70
CA THR A 7 -13.16 -23.79 5.96
C THR A 7 -12.89 -22.40 6.53
N GLN A 8 -12.01 -22.33 7.52
CA GLN A 8 -11.40 -21.08 7.94
C GLN A 8 -10.47 -20.69 6.80
N ARG A 9 -10.99 -19.86 5.90
CA ARG A 9 -10.16 -19.16 4.93
C ARG A 9 -9.42 -18.11 5.75
N ASP A 10 -8.28 -18.50 6.31
CA ASP A 10 -7.28 -17.55 6.81
C ASP A 10 -6.68 -16.87 5.59
N GLU A 11 -7.45 -15.96 4.99
CA GLU A 11 -6.89 -14.94 4.15
C GLU A 11 -6.12 -14.02 5.10
N VAL A 12 -4.85 -14.37 5.32
CA VAL A 12 -3.92 -13.57 6.12
C VAL A 12 -3.73 -12.27 5.36
N SER A 13 -4.63 -11.31 5.61
CA SER A 13 -4.58 -9.96 5.08
C SER A 13 -3.38 -9.26 5.71
N ARG A 14 -2.23 -9.42 5.07
CA ARG A 14 -1.01 -8.69 5.38
C ARG A 14 -1.04 -7.39 4.61
N THR A 15 -1.75 -6.40 5.15
CA THR A 15 -1.67 -5.02 4.67
C THR A 15 -0.25 -4.51 4.92
N ARG A 16 0.54 -4.36 3.85
CA ARG A 16 1.87 -3.74 3.93
C ARG A 16 1.69 -2.23 3.74
N SER A 17 1.65 -1.48 4.85
CA SER A 17 1.74 -0.02 4.80
C SER A 17 3.17 0.39 4.51
N ILE A 18 3.41 0.87 3.29
CA ILE A 18 4.69 1.47 2.92
C ILE A 18 4.52 2.97 3.15
N GLY A 19 5.01 3.46 4.29
CA GLY A 19 4.79 4.83 4.78
C GLY A 19 6.05 5.69 4.86
N SER A 20 7.17 5.20 4.33
CA SER A 20 8.46 5.88 4.41
C SER A 20 9.21 5.49 3.16
N GLU A 21 9.64 6.49 2.41
CA GLU A 21 10.43 6.41 1.18
C GLU A 21 11.19 5.08 0.97
N VAL A 22 10.87 4.39 -0.14
CA VAL A 22 11.53 3.14 -0.55
C VAL A 22 12.39 3.45 -1.76
N ALA A 23 13.70 3.36 -1.60
CA ALA A 23 14.68 3.57 -2.66
C ALA A 23 15.58 2.34 -2.84
N THR A 24 15.88 2.00 -4.10
CA THR A 24 16.81 0.92 -4.47
C THR A 24 17.67 1.36 -5.66
N GLY A 25 18.94 0.96 -5.68
CA GLY A 25 19.89 1.29 -6.75
C GLY A 25 19.69 0.50 -8.05
N GLY A 26 18.79 -0.48 -8.05
CA GLY A 26 18.39 -1.26 -9.23
C GLY A 26 16.87 -1.33 -9.33
N ASP A 27 16.34 -2.47 -9.73
CA ASP A 27 14.88 -2.67 -9.84
C ASP A 27 14.21 -2.70 -8.46
N LEU A 28 12.98 -2.20 -8.38
CA LEU A 28 12.11 -2.24 -7.21
C LEU A 28 10.92 -3.16 -7.47
N LEU A 29 10.93 -4.34 -6.84
CA LEU A 29 9.80 -5.27 -6.88
C LEU A 29 9.08 -5.31 -5.53
N ILE A 30 7.78 -4.95 -5.53
CA ILE A 30 6.92 -5.04 -4.34
C ILE A 30 5.76 -5.99 -4.64
N VAL A 31 5.79 -7.16 -4.01
CA VAL A 31 4.75 -8.20 -4.16
C VAL A 31 3.97 -8.38 -2.87
N SER A 32 2.66 -8.41 -2.98
CA SER A 32 1.74 -8.84 -1.92
C SER A 32 0.71 -9.77 -2.53
N GLY A 33 0.36 -10.85 -1.82
CA GLY A 33 -0.77 -11.71 -2.22
C GLY A 33 -2.14 -11.09 -1.95
N GLN A 34 -2.17 -9.87 -1.40
CA GLN A 34 -3.33 -9.17 -0.85
C GLN A 34 -3.20 -7.67 -1.15
N ASP A 35 -4.11 -6.86 -0.63
CA ASP A 35 -4.13 -5.41 -0.82
C ASP A 35 -2.81 -4.72 -0.40
N GLN A 36 -2.46 -3.66 -1.13
CA GLN A 36 -1.31 -2.81 -0.88
C GLN A 36 -1.78 -1.38 -0.68
N THR A 37 -1.31 -0.73 0.39
CA THR A 37 -1.59 0.69 0.67
C THR A 37 -0.28 1.46 0.84
N TYR A 38 -0.15 2.55 0.10
CA TYR A 38 1.00 3.44 0.07
C TYR A 38 0.58 4.80 0.62
N GLN A 39 1.00 5.15 1.83
CA GLN A 39 0.61 6.40 2.51
C GLN A 39 1.80 7.36 2.51
N ALA A 40 1.70 8.50 1.80
CA ALA A 40 2.82 9.42 1.57
C ALA A 40 4.12 8.70 1.16
N ALA A 41 3.99 7.61 0.39
CA ALA A 41 5.13 6.84 -0.04
C ALA A 41 5.79 7.52 -1.24
N ARG A 42 7.11 7.62 -1.19
CA ARG A 42 7.96 7.89 -2.34
C ARG A 42 8.67 6.60 -2.73
N LEU A 43 8.55 6.19 -3.99
CA LEU A 43 9.17 4.96 -4.50
C LEU A 43 10.20 5.35 -5.56
N GLU A 44 11.45 4.98 -5.37
CA GLU A 44 12.55 5.26 -6.29
C GLU A 44 13.32 3.98 -6.62
N SER A 45 13.61 3.79 -7.90
CA SER A 45 14.46 2.72 -8.42
C SER A 45 15.52 3.30 -9.34
N GLY A 46 16.69 2.66 -9.37
CA GLY A 46 17.69 2.90 -10.41
C GLY A 46 17.32 2.26 -11.74
N GLY A 47 16.45 1.24 -11.70
CA GLY A 47 15.88 0.56 -12.86
C GLY A 47 14.35 0.62 -12.87
N ASP A 48 13.69 -0.52 -13.09
CA ASP A 48 12.23 -0.60 -13.19
C ASP A 48 11.54 -0.67 -11.81
N ILE A 49 10.31 -0.17 -11.72
CA ILE A 49 9.42 -0.38 -10.57
C ILE A 49 8.28 -1.32 -10.99
N GLU A 50 8.14 -2.43 -10.29
CA GLU A 50 7.03 -3.37 -10.46
C GLU A 50 6.26 -3.56 -9.14
N LEU A 51 4.95 -3.27 -9.17
CA LEU A 51 4.04 -3.45 -8.05
C LEU A 51 3.03 -4.56 -8.39
N ARG A 52 3.06 -5.65 -7.63
CA ARG A 52 2.18 -6.81 -7.85
C ARG A 52 1.33 -7.06 -6.62
N SER A 53 0.04 -6.78 -6.75
CA SER A 53 -0.96 -7.06 -5.73
C SER A 53 -1.85 -8.23 -6.16
N GLY A 54 -2.14 -9.13 -5.23
CA GLY A 54 -3.21 -10.12 -5.38
C GLY A 54 -4.61 -9.53 -5.18
N GLY A 55 -4.68 -8.28 -4.67
CA GLY A 55 -5.91 -7.52 -4.51
C GLY A 55 -5.75 -6.10 -5.06
N THR A 56 -6.12 -5.11 -4.25
CA THR A 56 -6.11 -3.69 -4.62
C THR A 56 -4.74 -3.06 -4.38
N ILE A 57 -4.40 -2.04 -5.16
CA ILE A 57 -3.28 -1.12 -4.88
C ILE A 57 -3.86 0.27 -4.63
N ARG A 58 -3.56 0.87 -3.48
CA ARG A 58 -4.10 2.16 -3.06
C ARG A 58 -2.99 3.13 -2.68
N PHE A 59 -3.01 4.31 -3.28
CA PHE A 59 -2.12 5.42 -2.94
C PHE A 59 -2.91 6.46 -2.16
N GLU A 60 -2.48 6.71 -0.94
CA GLU A 60 -3.02 7.72 -0.05
C GLU A 60 -1.97 8.82 0.13
N THR A 61 -2.41 10.07 0.04
CA THR A 61 -1.54 11.21 0.38
C THR A 61 -1.59 11.39 1.90
N ALA A 62 -0.44 11.56 2.56
CA ALA A 62 -0.45 12.14 3.91
C ALA A 62 -0.56 13.65 3.72
N SER A 63 -1.77 14.11 3.48
CA SER A 63 -2.07 15.53 3.43
C SER A 63 -2.87 15.86 4.68
N ASP A 64 -2.17 16.29 5.72
CA ASP A 64 -2.73 17.30 6.59
C ASP A 64 -2.80 18.58 5.74
N VAL A 65 -3.91 18.76 5.02
CA VAL A 65 -4.16 20.00 4.29
C VAL A 65 -4.59 21.04 5.32
N HIS A 66 -3.63 21.72 5.94
CA HIS A 66 -3.90 22.95 6.69
C HIS A 66 -4.15 24.07 5.68
N THR A 67 -5.40 24.22 5.26
CA THR A 67 -5.84 25.41 4.51
C THR A 67 -6.05 26.55 5.50
N GLU A 68 -5.05 27.42 5.69
CA GLU A 68 -5.29 28.74 6.29
C GLU A 68 -5.93 29.66 5.24
N SER A 69 -7.25 29.74 5.27
CA SER A 69 -7.96 30.83 4.61
C SER A 69 -7.72 32.13 5.40
N HIS A 70 -6.73 32.91 5.00
CA HIS A 70 -6.70 34.32 5.35
C HIS A 70 -7.52 35.09 4.31
N GLU A 71 -8.81 35.27 4.60
CA GLU A 71 -9.57 36.36 4.03
C GLU A 71 -9.03 37.68 4.59
N ARG A 72 -8.17 38.36 3.83
CA ARG A 72 -7.83 39.75 4.13
C ARG A 72 -9.03 40.60 3.71
N SER A 73 -9.81 41.05 4.69
CA SER A 73 -10.72 42.20 4.55
C SER A 73 -9.97 43.51 4.75
#